data_AF-A0A2L2Z472-F1
#
_entry.id   AF-A0A2L2Z472-F1
#
_cell.length_a   1.000
_cell.length_b   1.000
_cell.length_c   1.000
_cell.angle_alpha   90.00
_cell.angle_beta   90.00
_cell.angle_gamma   90.00
#
_symmetry.space_group_name_H-M   'P 1'
#
loop_
_entity.id
_entity.type
_entity.pdbx_description
1 polymer ?
#
loop_
_entity_poly.entity_id
_entity_poly.type
_entity_poly.pdbx_seq_one_letter_code
_entity_poly.pdbx_strand_id
1 'polypeptide(L)' 'SIIITCLITVVISNSHILELNLPPEHIPYYFSNHPIESQNCANSDSCSHKGSLGLNKCWGYEKGCSDSDRFSTPDCN' A
#
# COMPACT_ATOMS: atom_id res chain seq x y z
N SER A 1 36.15 30.41 16.78
CA SER A 1 36.55 29.69 15.57
C SER A 1 36.02 28.27 15.63
N ILE A 2 35.07 27.96 14.74
CA ILE A 2 34.72 26.70 14.04
C ILE A 2 35.46 25.43 14.55
N ILE A 3 34.90 24.24 14.77
CA ILE A 3 33.83 23.42 14.16
C ILE A 3 33.63 22.28 15.21
N ILE A 4 32.47 21.80 15.65
CA ILE A 4 31.63 20.72 15.09
C ILE A 4 30.58 20.49 16.19
N THR A 5 29.50 21.27 16.19
CA THR A 5 28.30 20.80 16.87
C THR A 5 27.66 19.87 15.87
N CYS A 6 27.76 18.56 16.13
CA CYS A 6 27.15 17.52 15.32
C CYS A 6 25.64 17.75 15.38
N LEU A 7 25.14 18.59 14.47
CA LEU A 7 23.74 18.71 14.15
C LEU A 7 23.38 17.38 13.51
N ILE A 8 23.13 16.39 14.37
CA ILE A 8 22.32 15.24 14.03
C ILE A 8 20.95 15.87 13.77
N THR A 9 20.75 16.36 12.55
CA THR A 9 19.41 16.44 12.00
C THR A 9 18.94 15.00 12.04
N VAL A 10 18.19 14.66 13.09
CA VAL A 10 17.34 13.49 13.06
C VAL A 10 16.49 13.74 11.83
N VAL A 11 16.83 13.08 10.72
CA VAL A 11 15.89 12.93 9.63
C VAL A 11 14.74 12.20 10.29
N ILE A 12 13.69 12.95 10.64
CA ILE A 12 12.41 12.37 10.98
C ILE A 12 11.94 11.83 9.64
N SER A 13 12.47 10.66 9.26
CA SER A 13 11.91 9.85 8.20
C SER A 13 10.50 9.60 8.70
N ASN A 14 9.53 10.32 8.14
CA ASN A 14 8.14 9.97 8.31
C ASN A 14 7.94 8.68 7.53
N SER A 15 8.56 7.59 8.00
CA SER A 15 8.22 6.25 7.61
C SER A 15 6.81 6.08 8.14
N HIS A 16 5.82 6.51 7.36
CA HIS A 16 4.55 5.82 7.34
C HIS A 16 4.91 4.38 6.98
N ILE A 17 5.28 3.60 8.01
CA ILE A 17 5.06 2.17 7.99
C ILE A 17 3.56 2.13 7.75
N LEU A 18 3.18 1.87 6.50
CA LEU A 18 1.80 1.64 6.14
C LEU A 18 1.49 0.26 6.74
N GLU A 19 1.36 0.22 8.07
CA GLU A 19 0.99 -0.96 8.81
C GLU A 19 -0.50 -1.15 8.58
N LEU A 20 -0.79 -1.75 7.43
CA LEU A 20 -2.13 -1.94 6.95
C LEU A 20 -2.76 -3.01 7.84
N ASN A 21 -3.67 -2.61 8.72
CA ASN A 21 -4.42 -3.54 9.57
C ASN A 21 -5.52 -4.24 8.76
N LEU A 22 -5.09 -4.99 7.75
CA LEU A 22 -5.92 -5.77 6.85
C LEU A 22 -5.39 -7.20 6.79
N PRO A 23 -6.27 -8.19 6.60
CA PRO A 23 -5.84 -9.55 6.28
C PRO A 23 -4.88 -9.55 5.07
N PRO A 24 -3.82 -10.37 5.06
CA PRO A 24 -2.85 -10.42 3.97
C PRO A 24 -3.48 -10.62 2.58
N GLU A 25 -4.57 -11.37 2.50
CA GLU A 25 -5.33 -11.62 1.29
C GLU A 25 -6.05 -10.39 0.72
N HIS A 26 -6.35 -9.38 1.56
CA HIS A 26 -7.03 -8.15 1.17
C HIS A 26 -6.07 -7.06 0.67
N ILE A 27 -4.79 -7.16 1.03
CA ILE A 27 -3.75 -6.20 0.66
C ILE A 27 -3.71 -5.88 -0.85
N PRO A 28 -3.72 -6.87 -1.77
CA PRO A 28 -3.70 -6.55 -3.19
C PRO A 28 -4.95 -5.77 -3.64
N TYR A 29 -6.14 -6.14 -3.17
CA TYR A 29 -7.39 -5.44 -3.48
C TYR A 29 -7.40 -3.99 -2.98
N TYR A 30 -6.77 -3.74 -1.82
CA TYR A 30 -6.58 -2.39 -1.31
C TYR A 30 -5.68 -1.57 -2.25
N PHE A 31 -4.49 -2.08 -2.59
CA PHE A 31 -3.54 -1.34 -3.42
C PHE A 31 -4.03 -1.09 -4.85
N SER A 32 -4.83 -1.99 -5.42
CA SER A 32 -5.44 -1.77 -6.74
C SER A 32 -6.40 -0.57 -6.77
N ASN A 33 -7.00 -0.22 -5.62
CA ASN A 33 -7.91 0.92 -5.49
C ASN A 33 -7.24 2.18 -4.90
N HIS A 34 -6.00 2.05 -4.38
CA HIS A 34 -5.26 3.09 -3.68
C HIS A 34 -3.89 3.32 -4.34
N PRO A 35 -3.86 3.91 -5.54
CA PRO A 35 -2.64 3.99 -6.36
C PRO A 35 -1.55 4.86 -5.73
N ILE A 36 -1.92 5.89 -4.95
CA ILE A 36 -0.96 6.75 -4.27
C ILE A 36 -0.24 5.96 -3.17
N GLU A 37 -0.98 5.20 -2.38
CA GLU A 37 -0.49 4.34 -1.32
C GLU A 37 0.33 3.17 -1.88
N SER A 38 -0.11 2.61 -3.01
CA SER A 38 0.65 1.62 -3.77
C SER A 38 2.01 2.16 -4.20
N GLN A 39 2.04 3.38 -4.77
CA GLN A 39 3.29 4.03 -5.18
C GLN A 39 4.19 4.38 -3.98
N ASN A 40 3.60 4.84 -2.88
CA ASN A 40 4.33 5.12 -1.65
C ASN A 40 4.97 3.84 -1.09
N CYS A 41 4.24 2.72 -1.08
CA CYS A 41 4.76 1.41 -0.68
C CYS A 41 5.86 0.92 -1.63
N ALA A 42 5.71 1.12 -2.95
CA ALA A 42 6.73 0.76 -3.93
C ALA A 42 8.06 1.48 -3.67
N ASN A 43 7.98 2.79 -3.38
CA ASN A 43 9.12 3.67 -3.16
C ASN A 43 9.74 3.56 -1.76
N SER A 44 9.04 2.96 -0.80
CA SER A 44 9.52 2.80 0.58
C SER A 44 10.25 1.48 0.78
N ASP A 45 11.47 1.50 1.30
CA ASP A 45 12.19 0.28 1.68
C ASP A 45 11.57 -0.44 2.88
N SER A 46 10.77 0.26 3.70
CA SER A 46 10.11 -0.32 4.87
C SER A 46 8.79 -1.03 4.57
N CYS A 47 8.29 -0.98 3.33
CA CYS A 47 7.02 -1.63 3.00
C CYS A 47 7.16 -3.15 2.95
N SER A 48 6.51 -3.87 3.87
CA SER A 48 6.48 -5.33 3.93
C SER A 48 5.56 -5.96 2.86
N HIS A 49 4.73 -5.15 2.20
CA HIS A 49 3.68 -5.61 1.28
C HIS A 49 4.04 -5.47 -0.21
N LYS A 50 5.32 -5.30 -0.56
CA LYS A 50 5.75 -5.11 -1.96
C LYS A 50 5.30 -6.24 -2.89
N GLY A 51 5.20 -7.47 -2.39
CA GLY A 51 4.74 -8.63 -3.16
C GLY A 51 3.27 -8.57 -3.58
N SER A 52 2.48 -7.67 -2.97
CA SER A 52 1.06 -7.49 -3.29
C SER A 52 0.81 -6.32 -4.24
N LEU A 53 1.85 -5.60 -4.68
CA LEU A 53 1.74 -4.45 -5.58
C LEU A 53 1.57 -4.89 -7.03
N GLY A 54 0.85 -4.09 -7.82
CA GLY A 54 0.67 -4.31 -9.26
C GLY A 54 -0.22 -5.50 -9.63
N LEU A 55 -0.81 -6.19 -8.66
CA LEU A 55 -1.79 -7.24 -8.91
C LEU A 55 -3.11 -6.62 -9.39
N ASN A 56 -3.68 -7.17 -10.45
CA ASN A 56 -4.99 -6.78 -10.94
C ASN A 56 -6.06 -7.46 -10.10
N LYS A 57 -6.46 -6.83 -9.00
CA LYS A 57 -7.47 -7.33 -8.07
C LYS A 57 -8.50 -6.23 -7.78
N CYS A 58 -9.74 -6.62 -7.56
CA CYS A 58 -10.84 -5.69 -7.33
C CYS A 58 -11.87 -6.30 -6.38
N TRP A 59 -12.59 -5.48 -5.64
CA TRP A 59 -13.55 -5.96 -4.65
C TRP A 59 -14.75 -6.65 -5.30
N GLY A 60 -15.08 -6.28 -6.54
CA GLY A 60 -16.17 -6.87 -7.33
C GLY A 60 -17.33 -5.91 -7.57
N TYR A 61 -17.35 -4.75 -6.91
CA TYR A 61 -18.30 -3.67 -7.21
C TYR A 61 -17.74 -2.67 -8.23
N GLU A 62 -16.43 -2.71 -8.50
CA GLU A 62 -15.78 -1.84 -9.47
C GLU A 62 -16.20 -2.19 -10.90
N LYS A 63 -16.33 -1.17 -11.76
CA LYS A 63 -16.63 -1.37 -13.18
C LYS A 63 -15.47 -2.07 -13.87
N GLY A 64 -15.78 -3.09 -14.68
CA GLY A 64 -14.77 -3.84 -15.44
C GLY A 64 -13.97 -4.83 -14.61
N CYS A 65 -14.38 -5.11 -13.37
CA CYS A 65 -13.80 -6.17 -12.55
C CYS A 65 -14.20 -7.54 -13.10
N SER A 66 -13.22 -8.36 -13.48
CA SER A 66 -13.45 -9.70 -14.02
C SER A 66 -13.82 -10.69 -12.91
N ASP A 67 -14.45 -11.81 -13.25
CA ASP A 67 -14.78 -12.88 -12.28
C ASP A 67 -13.53 -13.52 -11.66
N SER A 68 -12.39 -13.51 -12.37
CA SER A 68 -11.10 -14.03 -11.87
C SER A 68 -10.34 -13.06 -10.95
N ASP A 69 -10.68 -11.77 -11.02
CA ASP A 69 -9.98 -10.71 -10.29
C ASP A 69 -10.80 -10.16 -9.12
N ARG A 70 -12.10 -10.47 -9.06
CA ARG A 70 -12.99 -10.02 -7.99
C ARG A 70 -12.80 -10.81 -6.69
N PHE A 71 -12.91 -10.10 -5.57
CA PHE A 71 -12.96 -10.70 -4.24
C PHE A 71 -14.31 -11.39 -4.00
N SER A 72 -15.41 -10.71 -4.34
CA SER A 72 -16.76 -11.25 -4.18
C SER A 72 -17.69 -10.77 -5.28
N THR A 73 -18.83 -11.45 -5.43
CA THR A 73 -19.92 -10.99 -6.29
C THR A 73 -20.98 -10.33 -5.41
N PRO A 74 -21.24 -9.02 -5.58
CA PRO A 74 -22.29 -8.36 -4.82
C PRO A 74 -23.65 -8.93 -5.24
N ASP A 75 -24.42 -9.41 -4.26
CA ASP A 75 -25.75 -9.94 -4.43
C ASP A 75 -26.69 -9.21 -3.46
N CYS A 76 -27.87 -8.81 -3.92
CA CYS A 76 -28.88 -8.16 -3.09
C CYS A 76 -30.14 -9.01 -3.19
N ASN A 77 -30.39 -9.81 -2.14
CA ASN A 77 -31.64 -10.52 -1.94
C ASN A 77 -32.71 -9.61 -1.33
#